data_AF-A0A817FBQ6-F1
#
_entry.id   AF-A0A817FBQ6-F1
#
_cell.length_a   1.000
_cell.length_b   1.000
_cell.length_c   1.000
_cell.angle_alpha   90.00
_cell.angle_beta   90.00
_cell.angle_gamma   90.00
#
_symmetry.space_group_name_H-M   'P 1'
#
loop_
_entity.id
_entity.type
_entity.pdbx_description
1 polymer ?
#
loop_
_entity_poly.entity_id
_entity_poly.type
_entity_poly.pdbx_seq_one_letter_code
_entity_poly.pdbx_strand_id
1 'polypeptide(L)'
;MDHIESQTCVRFVKTDRKTKKNTLLINGENQCSSTVGYAAQPIDYWDAILSLNVTTCLVGEQFGIIVHELMHGIGSLHEQSRPDRNEFIQVEWNNIRYWGRNQFYNSPLKVVSPEVEIGQRTAMSPLDVEKVNEMFKCPSKEEKCTTQSGNCTFPFKYGGVTYGICTNDYAYYSWCATQTSGKEHDYIRGHWDYCPKSCFMNYIAVVKTSFEPVLSDGVVPICLPTNSSHYYEGRAATYTYVNNKTETKRSNQIQKFGILKVVSNDGFGLKKENKKIVAKRGFQFDANQIVSGPLVMKENGNCTVIGISSKLNVSETNSNISDEISFTRVDQYLDWIEESIIKLLEQ
;
A
#
# COMPACT_ATOMS: atom_id res chain seq x y z
N MET A 1 -6.14 -15.20 13.78
CA MET A 1 -4.67 -15.10 13.77
C MET A 1 -4.17 -14.84 12.35
N ASP A 2 -4.48 -15.73 11.40
CA ASP A 2 -4.06 -15.66 9.98
C ASP A 2 -4.25 -14.28 9.31
N HIS A 3 -5.34 -13.59 9.65
CA HIS A 3 -5.60 -12.21 9.21
C HIS A 3 -4.44 -11.25 9.53
N ILE A 4 -3.93 -11.27 10.76
CA ILE A 4 -2.81 -10.44 11.19
C ILE A 4 -1.49 -10.95 10.61
N GLU A 5 -1.29 -12.27 10.63
CA GLU A 5 -0.01 -12.87 10.21
C GLU A 5 0.26 -12.74 8.70
N SER A 6 -0.78 -12.72 7.87
CA SER A 6 -0.65 -12.57 6.42
C SER A 6 -0.23 -11.15 6.00
N GLN A 7 -0.60 -10.15 6.81
CA GLN A 7 -0.42 -8.72 6.51
C GLN A 7 0.76 -8.10 7.26
N THR A 8 1.27 -8.76 8.31
CA THR A 8 2.35 -8.24 9.16
C THR A 8 3.45 -9.28 9.38
N CYS A 9 4.51 -8.91 10.10
CA CYS A 9 5.53 -9.85 10.58
C CYS A 9 5.18 -10.50 11.94
N VAL A 10 4.10 -10.09 12.60
CA VAL A 10 3.67 -10.65 13.89
C VAL A 10 3.22 -12.09 13.71
N ARG A 11 3.64 -12.98 14.61
CA ARG A 11 3.32 -14.43 14.58
C ARG A 11 2.82 -14.89 15.93
N PHE A 12 1.73 -15.66 15.93
CA PHE A 12 1.12 -16.26 17.10
C PHE A 12 1.59 -17.71 17.22
N VAL A 13 2.55 -17.94 18.12
CA VAL A 13 3.09 -19.28 18.37
C VAL A 13 2.35 -19.90 19.56
N LYS A 14 1.71 -21.04 19.34
CA LYS A 14 1.06 -21.80 20.42
C LYS A 14 2.12 -22.28 21.43
N THR A 15 1.85 -22.06 22.71
CA THR A 15 2.71 -22.49 23.82
C THR A 15 1.94 -23.30 24.87
N ASP A 16 2.67 -23.88 25.82
CA ASP A 16 2.10 -24.59 26.96
C ASP A 16 1.50 -23.62 28.00
N ARG A 17 0.41 -24.05 28.65
CA ARG A 17 -0.34 -23.24 29.64
C ARG A 17 0.47 -22.89 30.90
N LYS A 18 1.63 -23.49 31.12
CA LYS A 18 2.53 -23.15 32.24
C LYS A 18 3.42 -21.95 31.94
N THR A 19 3.61 -21.60 30.66
CA THR A 19 4.40 -20.43 30.28
C THR A 19 3.51 -19.20 30.32
N LYS A 20 3.63 -18.38 31.38
CA LYS A 20 2.79 -17.19 31.60
C LYS A 20 3.43 -15.87 31.15
N LYS A 21 4.76 -15.87 30.98
CA LYS A 21 5.52 -14.69 30.58
C LYS A 21 5.54 -14.51 29.08
N ASN A 22 5.37 -13.28 28.59
CA ASN A 22 5.32 -12.93 27.17
C ASN A 22 4.29 -13.75 26.37
N THR A 23 3.18 -14.09 27.02
CA THR A 23 2.18 -15.00 26.46
C THR A 23 0.78 -14.46 26.67
N LEU A 24 -0.03 -14.57 25.64
CA LEU A 24 -1.43 -14.19 25.64
C LEU A 24 -2.28 -15.39 26.03
N LEU A 25 -2.93 -15.35 27.19
CA LEU A 25 -3.94 -16.34 27.55
C LEU A 25 -5.23 -16.04 26.81
N ILE A 26 -5.70 -16.97 25.99
CA ILE A 26 -7.03 -16.89 25.36
C ILE A 26 -8.01 -17.75 26.16
N ASN A 27 -9.08 -17.14 26.68
CA ASN A 27 -10.15 -17.82 27.40
C ASN A 27 -11.54 -17.31 26.96
N GLY A 28 -12.61 -17.86 27.53
CA GLY A 28 -14.00 -17.49 27.22
C GLY A 28 -14.83 -17.12 28.45
N GLU A 29 -14.17 -16.67 29.52
CA GLU A 29 -14.77 -16.55 30.86
C GLU A 29 -15.52 -15.22 31.09
N ASN A 30 -15.07 -14.12 30.49
CA ASN A 30 -15.62 -12.77 30.70
C ASN A 30 -16.25 -12.23 29.40
N GLN A 31 -16.54 -10.92 29.33
CA GLN A 31 -16.94 -10.21 28.10
C GLN A 31 -15.82 -10.19 27.03
N CYS A 32 -16.13 -9.70 25.83
CA CYS A 32 -15.11 -9.35 24.82
C CYS A 32 -14.20 -8.27 25.41
N SER A 33 -12.95 -8.65 25.66
CA SER A 33 -11.96 -7.78 26.27
C SER A 33 -10.56 -8.35 26.09
N SER A 34 -9.58 -7.46 26.02
CA SER A 34 -8.18 -7.84 26.15
C SER A 34 -7.36 -6.83 26.95
N THR A 35 -6.27 -7.29 27.54
CA THR A 35 -5.19 -6.44 28.02
C THR A 35 -4.51 -5.72 26.85
N VAL A 36 -4.00 -4.51 27.08
CA VAL A 36 -3.24 -3.80 26.05
C VAL A 36 -1.76 -4.17 26.16
N GLY A 37 -1.29 -4.99 25.22
CA GLY A 37 0.09 -5.50 25.19
C GLY A 37 0.44 -6.43 26.36
N TYR A 38 1.73 -6.73 26.50
CA TYR A 38 2.26 -7.51 27.62
C TYR A 38 2.68 -6.59 28.77
N ALA A 39 2.07 -6.80 29.94
CA ALA A 39 2.45 -6.10 31.16
C ALA A 39 2.89 -7.12 32.21
N ALA A 40 4.13 -6.98 32.68
CA ALA A 40 4.68 -7.85 33.72
C ALA A 40 3.81 -7.78 34.98
N GLN A 41 3.29 -8.93 35.40
CA GLN A 41 2.43 -9.01 36.57
C GLN A 41 3.27 -9.18 37.85
N PRO A 42 2.90 -8.51 38.96
CA PRO A 42 3.64 -8.61 40.23
C PRO A 42 3.47 -9.96 40.95
N ILE A 43 2.57 -10.81 40.44
CA ILE A 43 2.28 -12.16 40.92
C ILE A 43 2.39 -13.15 39.75
N ASP A 44 2.41 -14.45 40.04
CA ASP A 44 2.47 -15.53 39.03
C ASP A 44 1.17 -15.62 38.20
N TYR A 45 0.99 -14.63 37.32
CA TYR A 45 -0.19 -14.41 36.49
C TYR A 45 0.23 -14.15 35.04
N TRP A 46 -0.73 -14.22 34.12
CA TRP A 46 -0.46 -14.06 32.70
C TRP A 46 -0.14 -12.60 32.35
N ASP A 47 0.91 -12.37 31.56
CA ASP A 47 1.32 -11.03 31.14
C ASP A 47 0.28 -10.35 30.23
N ALA A 48 -0.56 -11.14 29.54
CA ALA A 48 -1.68 -10.65 28.76
C ALA A 48 -2.84 -11.65 28.75
N ILE A 49 -4.08 -11.14 28.69
CA ILE A 49 -5.31 -11.94 28.64
C ILE A 49 -6.21 -11.43 27.53
N LEU A 50 -6.75 -12.35 26.76
CA LEU A 50 -7.78 -12.14 25.76
C LEU A 50 -8.99 -13.00 26.12
N SER A 51 -10.09 -12.36 26.47
CA SER A 51 -11.37 -13.01 26.75
C SER A 51 -12.28 -12.91 25.53
N LEU A 52 -12.53 -14.06 24.91
CA LEU A 52 -13.45 -14.25 23.79
C LEU A 52 -14.65 -15.06 24.26
N ASN A 53 -15.57 -14.38 24.92
CA ASN A 53 -16.82 -14.95 25.37
C ASN A 53 -17.55 -15.70 24.25
N VAL A 54 -17.91 -16.96 24.49
CA VAL A 54 -18.52 -17.81 23.46
C VAL A 54 -19.93 -17.37 23.07
N THR A 55 -20.66 -16.67 23.95
CA THR A 55 -22.04 -16.24 23.69
C THR A 55 -22.15 -14.80 23.23
N THR A 56 -21.08 -14.00 23.33
CA THR A 56 -21.09 -12.60 22.89
C THR A 56 -20.08 -12.31 21.79
N CYS A 57 -18.83 -12.80 21.87
CA CYS A 57 -17.78 -12.50 20.89
C CYS A 57 -17.75 -13.46 19.70
N LEU A 58 -18.26 -14.68 19.89
CA LEU A 58 -18.20 -15.75 18.88
C LEU A 58 -19.56 -16.03 18.23
N VAL A 59 -20.56 -15.17 18.43
CA VAL A 59 -21.90 -15.32 17.85
C VAL A 59 -22.08 -14.41 16.64
N GLY A 60 -22.46 -14.98 15.49
CA GLY A 60 -22.64 -14.23 14.23
C GLY A 60 -21.33 -13.88 13.52
N GLU A 61 -21.37 -12.91 12.61
CA GLU A 61 -20.19 -12.44 11.83
C GLU A 61 -19.31 -11.43 12.60
N GLN A 62 -18.96 -11.75 13.84
CA GLN A 62 -18.20 -10.85 14.72
C GLN A 62 -16.67 -10.93 14.54
N PHE A 63 -16.22 -11.24 13.34
CA PHE A 63 -14.80 -11.35 13.02
C PHE A 63 -14.01 -10.08 13.42
N GLY A 64 -14.57 -8.90 13.14
CA GLY A 64 -13.94 -7.63 13.50
C GLY A 64 -13.79 -7.41 15.01
N ILE A 65 -14.69 -7.97 15.82
CA ILE A 65 -14.58 -7.90 17.28
C ILE A 65 -13.43 -8.79 17.76
N ILE A 66 -13.31 -10.01 17.23
CA ILE A 66 -12.18 -10.90 17.55
C ILE A 66 -10.86 -10.24 17.17
N VAL A 67 -10.78 -9.64 15.97
CA VAL A 67 -9.58 -8.92 15.52
C VAL A 67 -9.29 -7.74 16.42
N HIS A 68 -10.29 -6.93 16.77
CA HIS A 68 -10.15 -5.78 17.66
C HIS A 68 -9.59 -6.15 19.04
N GLU A 69 -10.15 -7.18 19.69
CA GLU A 69 -9.64 -7.62 20.99
C GLU A 69 -8.22 -8.19 20.87
N LEU A 70 -7.92 -8.89 19.77
CA LEU A 70 -6.58 -9.40 19.52
C LEU A 70 -5.56 -8.28 19.27
N MET A 71 -5.97 -7.19 18.60
CA MET A 71 -5.14 -5.99 18.37
C MET A 71 -4.77 -5.32 19.70
N HIS A 72 -5.69 -5.27 20.67
CA HIS A 72 -5.36 -4.85 22.03
C HIS A 72 -4.26 -5.73 22.63
N GLY A 73 -4.39 -7.06 22.53
CA GLY A 73 -3.39 -8.01 23.02
C GLY A 73 -1.97 -7.79 22.48
N ILE A 74 -1.81 -7.27 21.26
CA ILE A 74 -0.51 -6.93 20.66
C ILE A 74 -0.05 -5.49 20.91
N GLY A 75 -0.86 -4.66 21.60
CA GLY A 75 -0.45 -3.34 22.08
C GLY A 75 -1.21 -2.15 21.49
N SER A 76 -2.20 -2.38 20.62
CA SER A 76 -3.02 -1.28 20.08
C SER A 76 -3.93 -0.71 21.16
N LEU A 77 -4.02 0.62 21.21
CA LEU A 77 -4.98 1.33 22.05
C LEU A 77 -6.24 1.67 21.27
N HIS A 78 -7.27 2.07 22.02
CA HIS A 78 -8.46 2.65 21.41
C HIS A 78 -8.13 3.95 20.66
N GLU A 79 -8.69 4.12 19.46
CA GLU A 79 -8.49 5.31 18.63
C GLU A 79 -9.03 6.60 19.32
N GLN A 80 -10.10 6.51 20.13
CA GLN A 80 -10.58 7.67 20.89
C GLN A 80 -9.62 8.13 22.00
N SER A 81 -8.61 7.33 22.34
CA SER A 81 -7.59 7.65 23.34
C SER A 81 -6.30 8.15 22.70
N ARG A 82 -6.28 8.49 21.41
CA ARG A 82 -5.08 9.03 20.76
C ARG A 82 -4.59 10.33 21.42
N PRO A 83 -3.26 10.58 21.45
CA PRO A 83 -2.67 11.84 21.92
C PRO A 83 -3.14 13.07 21.14
N ASP A 84 -3.28 12.97 19.82
CA ASP A 84 -3.64 14.05 18.88
C ASP A 84 -5.16 14.23 18.74
N ARG A 85 -5.96 13.37 19.37
CA ARG A 85 -7.43 13.37 19.27
C ARG A 85 -8.06 14.75 19.46
N ASN A 86 -7.54 15.53 20.41
CA ASN A 86 -8.09 16.84 20.76
C ASN A 86 -7.92 17.89 19.64
N GLU A 87 -7.08 17.61 18.63
CA GLU A 87 -6.94 18.45 17.42
C GLU A 87 -8.11 18.26 16.45
N PHE A 88 -8.77 17.10 16.50
CA PHE A 88 -9.80 16.70 15.52
C PHE A 88 -11.20 16.61 16.10
N ILE A 89 -11.34 16.22 17.38
CA ILE A 89 -12.64 16.07 18.03
C ILE A 89 -12.63 16.61 19.47
N GLN A 90 -13.76 17.20 19.89
CA GLN A 90 -13.98 17.67 21.25
C GLN A 90 -14.80 16.65 22.04
N VAL A 91 -14.32 16.30 23.24
CA VAL A 91 -15.05 15.42 24.16
C VAL A 91 -15.94 16.25 25.08
N GLU A 92 -17.26 16.03 24.99
CA GLU A 92 -18.23 16.60 25.93
C GLU A 92 -18.25 15.83 27.25
N TRP A 93 -17.31 16.12 28.14
CA TRP A 93 -17.09 15.41 29.40
C TRP A 93 -18.30 15.40 30.35
N ASN A 94 -19.19 16.38 30.24
CA ASN A 94 -20.43 16.45 31.03
C ASN A 94 -21.44 15.36 30.65
N ASN A 95 -21.35 14.84 29.42
CA ASN A 95 -22.19 13.76 28.94
C ASN A 95 -21.62 12.37 29.27
N ILE A 96 -20.46 12.29 29.95
CA ILE A 96 -19.78 11.05 30.29
C ILE A 96 -19.83 10.84 31.80
N ARG A 97 -20.43 9.70 32.21
CA ARG A 97 -20.42 9.27 33.62
C ARG A 97 -18.99 9.20 34.13
N TYR A 98 -18.76 9.63 35.37
CA TYR A 98 -17.43 9.71 35.98
C TYR A 98 -16.56 8.46 35.75
N TRP A 99 -17.12 7.26 35.96
CA TRP A 99 -16.39 6.00 35.79
C TRP A 99 -16.03 5.63 34.34
N GLY A 100 -16.67 6.24 33.35
CA GLY A 100 -16.39 6.00 31.93
C GLY A 100 -15.35 6.96 31.35
N ARG A 101 -14.97 8.02 32.08
CA ARG A 101 -14.07 9.06 31.58
C ARG A 101 -12.68 8.53 31.26
N ASN A 102 -12.23 7.50 31.96
CA ASN A 102 -10.92 6.89 31.72
C ASN A 102 -10.74 6.31 30.31
N GLN A 103 -11.84 5.92 29.65
CA GLN A 103 -11.80 5.41 28.27
C GLN A 103 -11.51 6.49 27.22
N PHE A 104 -11.59 7.77 27.61
CA PHE A 104 -11.45 8.92 26.71
C PHE A 104 -10.23 9.77 27.01
N TYR A 105 -9.44 9.46 28.04
CA TYR A 105 -8.19 10.17 28.29
C TYR A 105 -7.19 9.90 27.17
N ASN A 106 -6.45 10.94 26.78
CA ASN A 106 -5.38 10.83 25.80
C ASN A 106 -4.27 9.94 26.35
N SER A 107 -3.81 9.01 25.53
CA SER A 107 -2.65 8.17 25.79
C SER A 107 -1.37 8.98 25.65
N PRO A 108 -0.34 8.73 26.47
CA PRO A 108 0.97 9.37 26.32
C PRO A 108 1.79 8.85 25.12
N LEU A 109 1.34 7.80 24.43
CA LEU A 109 2.02 7.24 23.26
C LEU A 109 1.91 8.20 22.06
N LYS A 110 3.01 8.47 21.36
CA LYS A 110 3.04 9.31 20.14
C LYS A 110 2.24 8.65 19.00
N VAL A 111 1.49 9.45 18.25
CA VAL A 111 0.81 9.02 17.02
C VAL A 111 1.74 9.19 15.83
N VAL A 112 1.73 8.19 14.94
CA VAL A 112 2.57 8.18 13.74
C VAL A 112 1.87 8.82 12.53
N SER A 113 0.53 9.01 12.55
CA SER A 113 -0.17 9.65 11.43
C SER A 113 -1.48 10.38 11.82
N PRO A 114 -1.56 11.72 11.64
CA PRO A 114 -2.70 12.52 12.11
C PRO A 114 -3.88 12.68 11.11
N GLU A 115 -3.74 12.40 9.80
CA GLU A 115 -4.77 12.75 8.79
C GLU A 115 -5.56 11.55 8.22
N VAL A 116 -6.24 10.76 9.06
CA VAL A 116 -6.95 9.54 8.58
C VAL A 116 -8.36 9.38 9.16
N GLU A 117 -9.25 8.80 8.35
CA GLU A 117 -10.58 8.36 8.75
C GLU A 117 -10.50 7.34 9.90
N ILE A 118 -11.32 7.55 10.94
CA ILE A 118 -11.35 6.66 12.11
C ILE A 118 -11.83 5.28 11.67
N GLY A 119 -11.09 4.23 12.04
CA GLY A 119 -11.22 2.88 11.51
C GLY A 119 -12.61 2.24 11.61
N GLN A 120 -12.78 1.12 10.90
CA GLN A 120 -13.99 0.29 10.93
C GLN A 120 -13.88 -0.82 12.00
N ARG A 121 -15.01 -1.43 12.41
CA ARG A 121 -15.06 -2.56 13.37
C ARG A 121 -15.29 -3.93 12.69
N THR A 122 -14.79 -4.10 11.47
CA THR A 122 -14.97 -5.29 10.64
C THR A 122 -13.67 -6.09 10.44
N ALA A 123 -12.52 -5.45 10.28
CA ALA A 123 -11.19 -6.07 10.11
C ALA A 123 -10.06 -5.06 10.38
N MET A 124 -8.78 -5.45 10.25
CA MET A 124 -7.70 -4.45 10.18
C MET A 124 -7.83 -3.60 8.91
N SER A 125 -7.83 -2.28 9.07
CA SER A 125 -7.64 -1.34 7.97
C SER A 125 -6.17 -1.37 7.47
N PRO A 126 -5.88 -0.83 6.27
CA PRO A 126 -4.50 -0.65 5.82
C PRO A 126 -3.64 0.14 6.82
N LEU A 127 -4.21 1.17 7.46
CA LEU A 127 -3.53 1.95 8.48
C LEU A 127 -3.25 1.12 9.74
N ASP A 128 -4.18 0.25 10.15
CA ASP A 128 -3.93 -0.65 11.29
C ASP A 128 -2.75 -1.58 10.99
N VAL A 129 -2.67 -2.11 9.77
CA VAL A 129 -1.55 -2.95 9.31
C VAL A 129 -0.23 -2.18 9.35
N GLU A 130 -0.21 -0.96 8.84
CA GLU A 130 0.95 -0.08 8.84
C GLU A 130 1.43 0.22 10.27
N LYS A 131 0.52 0.67 11.14
CA LYS A 131 0.80 0.91 12.57
C LYS A 131 1.39 -0.31 13.26
N VAL A 132 0.85 -1.51 13.01
CA VAL A 132 1.42 -2.76 13.57
C VAL A 132 2.81 -3.02 12.99
N ASN A 133 2.99 -2.86 11.68
CA ASN A 133 4.29 -3.08 11.05
C ASN A 133 5.36 -2.12 11.58
N GLU A 134 5.03 -0.84 11.79
CA GLU A 134 5.93 0.13 12.43
C GLU A 134 6.22 -0.24 13.89
N MET A 135 5.18 -0.54 14.67
CA MET A 135 5.30 -0.89 16.09
C MET A 135 6.24 -2.09 16.31
N PHE A 136 6.13 -3.11 15.45
CA PHE A 136 6.95 -4.32 15.51
C PHE A 136 8.20 -4.27 14.63
N LYS A 137 8.47 -3.12 13.98
CA LYS A 137 9.59 -2.94 13.04
C LYS A 137 9.66 -4.06 12.01
N CYS A 138 8.51 -4.42 11.46
CA CYS A 138 8.42 -5.44 10.45
C CYS A 138 9.27 -5.05 9.24
N PRO A 139 10.04 -5.98 8.66
CA PRO A 139 10.77 -5.70 7.43
C PRO A 139 9.74 -5.29 6.38
N SER A 140 10.01 -4.16 5.69
CA SER A 140 9.26 -3.80 4.50
C SER A 140 9.28 -5.02 3.59
N LYS A 141 8.10 -5.49 3.17
CA LYS A 141 8.02 -6.57 2.16
C LYS A 141 8.53 -5.95 0.86
N GLU A 142 9.85 -5.96 0.66
CA GLU A 142 10.43 -5.95 -0.68
C GLU A 142 9.87 -7.20 -1.36
N GLU A 143 8.79 -7.05 -2.12
CA GLU A 143 8.34 -8.08 -3.04
C GLU A 143 9.42 -8.21 -4.13
N LYS A 144 10.43 -9.03 -3.84
CA LYS A 144 11.43 -9.42 -4.83
C LYS A 144 10.72 -10.20 -5.92
N CYS A 145 11.05 -9.90 -7.17
CA CYS A 145 10.58 -10.70 -8.29
C CYS A 145 11.28 -12.07 -8.23
N THR A 146 10.58 -13.08 -7.69
CA THR A 146 11.06 -14.46 -7.64
C THR A 146 10.63 -15.20 -8.91
N THR A 147 11.61 -15.66 -9.68
CA THR A 147 11.45 -16.49 -10.88
C THR A 147 11.56 -17.99 -10.51
N GLN A 148 11.60 -18.88 -11.50
CA GLN A 148 11.71 -20.33 -11.25
C GLN A 148 13.08 -20.73 -10.67
N SER A 149 14.14 -20.03 -11.09
CA SER A 149 15.54 -20.32 -10.76
C SER A 149 16.14 -19.41 -9.67
N GLY A 150 15.43 -18.36 -9.24
CA GLY A 150 15.91 -17.49 -8.17
C GLY A 150 15.20 -16.14 -8.12
N ASN A 151 15.78 -15.17 -7.41
CA ASN A 151 15.28 -13.79 -7.42
C ASN A 151 15.97 -12.99 -8.52
N CYS A 152 15.22 -12.11 -9.19
CA CYS A 152 15.82 -11.10 -10.04
C CYS A 152 16.73 -10.17 -9.23
N THR A 153 17.87 -9.84 -9.81
CA THR A 153 18.81 -8.85 -9.29
C THR A 153 18.64 -7.56 -10.08
N PHE A 154 18.20 -6.51 -9.40
CA PHE A 154 18.08 -5.17 -9.97
C PHE A 154 19.00 -4.17 -9.25
N PRO A 155 19.54 -3.15 -9.94
CA PRO A 155 19.53 -3.03 -11.40
C PRO A 155 20.43 -4.08 -12.06
N PHE A 156 20.26 -4.33 -13.36
CA PHE A 156 21.21 -5.10 -14.17
C PHE A 156 21.45 -4.46 -15.53
N LYS A 157 22.65 -4.61 -16.09
CA LYS A 157 23.04 -4.02 -17.37
C LYS A 157 23.17 -5.10 -18.44
N TYR A 158 22.45 -4.95 -19.55
CA TYR A 158 22.50 -5.86 -20.69
C TYR A 158 22.45 -5.08 -22.01
N GLY A 159 23.36 -5.39 -22.93
CA GLY A 159 23.46 -4.67 -24.21
C GLY A 159 23.79 -3.17 -24.05
N GLY A 160 24.44 -2.78 -22.95
CA GLY A 160 24.75 -1.38 -22.64
C GLY A 160 23.61 -0.58 -22.01
N VAL A 161 22.44 -1.19 -21.78
CA VAL A 161 21.27 -0.56 -21.15
C VAL A 161 21.09 -1.12 -19.74
N THR A 162 20.78 -0.25 -18.77
CA THR A 162 20.49 -0.62 -17.39
C THR A 162 18.99 -0.80 -17.17
N TYR A 163 18.60 -1.94 -16.60
CA TYR A 163 17.23 -2.31 -16.32
C TYR A 163 17.00 -2.40 -14.81
N GLY A 164 16.01 -1.66 -14.31
CA GLY A 164 15.50 -1.79 -12.94
C GLY A 164 14.29 -2.71 -12.80
N ILE A 165 13.81 -3.26 -13.93
CA ILE A 165 12.64 -4.14 -14.03
C ILE A 165 12.91 -5.25 -15.04
N CYS A 166 12.02 -6.23 -15.10
CA CYS A 166 12.06 -7.23 -16.16
C CYS A 166 11.89 -6.56 -17.54
N THR A 167 12.72 -6.96 -18.50
CA THR A 167 12.69 -6.45 -19.88
C THR A 167 12.28 -7.56 -20.86
N ASN A 168 11.71 -7.20 -22.00
CA ASN A 168 11.54 -8.11 -23.14
C ASN A 168 12.59 -7.85 -24.23
N ASP A 169 13.60 -7.03 -23.96
CA ASP A 169 14.65 -6.78 -24.94
C ASP A 169 15.38 -8.08 -25.28
N TYR A 170 15.51 -8.32 -26.58
CA TYR A 170 16.13 -9.51 -27.16
C TYR A 170 15.45 -10.86 -26.80
N ALA A 171 14.22 -10.85 -26.28
CA ALA A 171 13.46 -12.05 -25.91
C ALA A 171 11.96 -11.91 -26.21
N TYR A 172 11.27 -13.05 -26.38
CA TYR A 172 9.81 -13.04 -26.60
C TYR A 172 9.01 -12.83 -25.31
N TYR A 173 9.51 -13.40 -24.20
CA TYR A 173 8.94 -13.23 -22.86
C TYR A 173 9.82 -12.33 -22.02
N SER A 174 9.19 -11.59 -21.11
CA SER A 174 9.92 -10.71 -20.19
C SER A 174 10.81 -11.51 -19.24
N TRP A 175 12.03 -11.03 -19.04
CA TRP A 175 13.09 -11.69 -18.30
C TRP A 175 13.88 -10.70 -17.43
N CYS A 176 14.66 -11.22 -16.50
CA CYS A 176 15.59 -10.46 -15.66
C CYS A 176 16.91 -11.22 -15.47
N ALA A 177 17.98 -10.52 -15.09
CA ALA A 177 19.19 -11.17 -14.59
C ALA A 177 18.92 -11.72 -13.17
N THR A 178 19.31 -12.97 -12.92
CA THR A 178 19.28 -13.56 -11.57
C THR A 178 20.60 -13.37 -10.83
N GLN A 179 21.66 -12.97 -11.54
CA GLN A 179 22.95 -12.59 -10.97
C GLN A 179 23.65 -11.55 -11.85
N THR A 180 24.34 -10.61 -11.23
CA THR A 180 25.14 -9.56 -11.90
C THR A 180 26.57 -9.53 -11.36
N SER A 181 27.48 -8.93 -12.13
CA SER A 181 28.90 -8.82 -11.81
C SER A 181 29.34 -7.37 -11.63
N GLY A 182 30.30 -7.16 -10.74
CA GLY A 182 30.94 -5.87 -10.51
C GLY A 182 30.03 -4.83 -9.85
N LYS A 183 30.57 -3.62 -9.69
CA LYS A 183 29.82 -2.46 -9.16
C LYS A 183 28.83 -1.88 -10.19
N GLU A 184 29.02 -2.16 -11.48
CA GLU A 184 28.14 -1.69 -12.55
C GLU A 184 26.94 -2.61 -12.81
N HIS A 185 26.82 -3.71 -12.07
CA HIS A 185 25.75 -4.69 -12.21
C HIS A 185 25.63 -5.30 -13.62
N ASP A 186 26.76 -5.66 -14.24
CA ASP A 186 26.79 -6.26 -15.57
C ASP A 186 26.14 -7.65 -15.58
N TYR A 187 25.32 -7.93 -16.59
CA TYR A 187 24.71 -9.23 -16.81
C TYR A 187 25.77 -10.34 -16.93
N ILE A 188 25.58 -11.42 -16.17
CA ILE A 188 26.41 -12.63 -16.28
C ILE A 188 25.72 -13.62 -17.22
N ARG A 189 26.44 -14.02 -18.27
CA ARG A 189 25.94 -14.99 -19.25
C ARG A 189 25.44 -16.28 -18.58
N GLY A 190 24.18 -16.62 -18.83
CA GLY A 190 23.54 -17.82 -18.28
C GLY A 190 22.83 -17.63 -16.94
N HIS A 191 22.93 -16.44 -16.33
CA HIS A 191 22.26 -16.12 -15.07
C HIS A 191 21.06 -15.18 -15.30
N TRP A 192 20.00 -15.75 -15.86
CA TRP A 192 18.75 -15.05 -16.12
C TRP A 192 17.57 -16.02 -16.02
N ASP A 193 16.38 -15.45 -15.91
CA ASP A 193 15.14 -16.23 -15.94
C ASP A 193 13.96 -15.38 -16.41
N TYR A 194 12.87 -16.06 -16.79
CA TYR A 194 11.62 -15.41 -17.14
C TYR A 194 10.88 -14.93 -15.91
N CYS A 195 10.37 -13.71 -16.01
CA CYS A 195 9.62 -13.10 -14.92
C CYS A 195 8.18 -13.61 -14.91
N PRO A 196 7.69 -14.18 -13.79
CA PRO A 196 6.28 -14.50 -13.66
C PRO A 196 5.41 -13.25 -13.61
N LYS A 197 4.10 -13.40 -13.84
CA LYS A 197 3.13 -12.29 -13.80
C LYS A 197 3.15 -11.50 -12.49
N SER A 198 3.48 -12.16 -11.37
CA SER A 198 3.61 -11.54 -10.05
C SER A 198 4.69 -10.45 -10.00
N CYS A 199 5.74 -10.55 -10.82
CA CYS A 199 6.79 -9.54 -10.90
C CYS A 199 6.33 -8.21 -11.51
N PHE A 200 5.20 -8.23 -12.20
CA PHE A 200 4.61 -7.06 -12.82
C PHE A 200 3.48 -6.48 -11.97
N MET A 201 3.29 -6.92 -10.73
CA MET A 201 2.27 -6.30 -9.84
C MET A 201 2.63 -4.84 -9.51
N ASN A 202 3.89 -4.44 -9.68
CA ASN A 202 4.41 -3.09 -9.43
C ASN A 202 4.82 -2.43 -10.77
N TYR A 203 3.94 -1.68 -11.44
CA TYR A 203 4.33 -0.87 -12.63
C TYR A 203 4.74 0.54 -12.21
N ILE A 204 5.87 0.65 -11.52
CA ILE A 204 6.49 1.92 -11.16
C ILE A 204 8.01 1.77 -11.24
N ALA A 205 8.69 2.82 -11.68
CA ALA A 205 10.15 2.90 -11.76
C ALA A 205 10.60 4.34 -11.45
N VAL A 206 11.75 4.50 -10.81
CA VAL A 206 12.43 5.79 -10.62
C VAL A 206 13.63 5.83 -11.57
N VAL A 207 13.79 6.95 -12.27
CA VAL A 207 14.87 7.13 -13.27
C VAL A 207 15.71 8.34 -12.87
N LYS A 208 17.03 8.15 -12.73
CA LYS A 208 18.00 9.24 -12.56
C LYS A 208 18.39 9.78 -13.93
N THR A 209 18.23 11.08 -14.14
CA THR A 209 18.67 11.75 -15.37
C THR A 209 20.18 11.94 -15.35
N SER A 210 20.83 11.97 -16.52
CA SER A 210 22.27 12.21 -16.63
C SER A 210 22.68 13.67 -16.38
N PHE A 211 21.71 14.57 -16.31
CA PHE A 211 21.86 15.98 -16.00
C PHE A 211 20.70 16.44 -15.12
N GLU A 212 20.94 17.48 -14.31
CA GLU A 212 19.87 18.11 -13.52
C GLU A 212 18.99 18.98 -14.45
N PRO A 213 17.66 18.76 -14.46
CA PRO A 213 16.75 19.60 -15.25
C PRO A 213 16.74 21.04 -14.73
N VAL A 214 16.78 22.02 -15.64
CA VAL A 214 16.63 23.44 -15.28
C VAL A 214 15.14 23.78 -15.15
N LEU A 215 14.74 24.22 -13.95
CA LEU A 215 13.36 24.61 -13.67
C LEU A 215 12.98 25.89 -14.44
N SER A 216 11.75 25.93 -14.95
CA SER A 216 11.17 27.07 -15.66
C SER A 216 9.64 26.98 -15.64
N ASP A 217 8.94 27.97 -16.18
CA ASP A 217 7.47 27.95 -16.30
C ASP A 217 6.95 26.71 -17.07
N GLY A 218 7.75 26.14 -17.96
CA GLY A 218 7.43 24.90 -18.69
C GLY A 218 7.98 23.61 -18.07
N VAL A 219 8.81 23.70 -17.02
CA VAL A 219 9.50 22.57 -16.40
C VAL A 219 9.41 22.71 -14.88
N VAL A 220 8.39 22.10 -14.30
CA VAL A 220 8.14 22.06 -12.86
C VAL A 220 7.91 20.62 -12.39
N PRO A 221 8.40 20.26 -11.19
CA PRO A 221 8.12 18.95 -10.62
C PRO A 221 6.64 18.83 -10.24
N ILE A 222 6.14 17.60 -10.25
CA ILE A 222 4.80 17.27 -9.75
C ILE A 222 4.87 16.84 -8.28
N CYS A 223 3.83 17.10 -7.50
CA CYS A 223 3.78 16.64 -6.11
C CYS A 223 3.54 15.14 -6.03
N LEU A 224 4.17 14.49 -5.04
CA LEU A 224 3.80 13.14 -4.64
C LEU A 224 2.58 13.20 -3.69
N PRO A 225 1.73 12.15 -3.67
CA PRO A 225 0.60 12.06 -2.75
C PRO A 225 1.01 12.23 -1.30
N THR A 226 0.23 12.97 -0.52
CA THR A 226 0.41 13.05 0.94
C THR A 226 -0.67 12.30 1.71
N ASN A 227 -1.79 11.97 1.07
CA ASN A 227 -2.91 11.28 1.70
C ASN A 227 -2.98 9.80 1.27
N SER A 228 -2.84 8.88 2.23
CA SER A 228 -3.01 7.43 2.04
C SER A 228 -4.47 6.96 2.14
N SER A 229 -5.39 7.83 2.56
CA SER A 229 -6.77 7.52 2.98
C SER A 229 -7.77 7.34 1.84
N HIS A 230 -7.36 6.86 0.66
CA HIS A 230 -8.32 6.50 -0.41
C HIS A 230 -9.23 7.68 -0.84
N TYR A 231 -8.73 8.93 -0.82
CA TYR A 231 -9.55 10.11 -1.11
C TYR A 231 -9.90 10.32 -2.60
N TYR A 232 -9.37 9.49 -3.50
CA TYR A 232 -9.48 9.72 -4.95
C TYR A 232 -10.79 9.22 -5.57
N GLU A 233 -11.48 8.26 -4.97
CA GLU A 233 -12.66 7.63 -5.55
C GLU A 233 -13.81 8.63 -5.72
N GLY A 234 -14.48 8.55 -6.87
CA GLY A 234 -15.56 9.45 -7.24
C GLY A 234 -15.10 10.79 -7.81
N ARG A 235 -13.80 11.12 -7.77
CA ARG A 235 -13.26 12.42 -8.20
C ARG A 235 -12.81 12.41 -9.66
N ALA A 236 -12.74 13.60 -10.22
CA ALA A 236 -12.16 13.82 -11.54
C ALA A 236 -10.63 13.87 -11.42
N ALA A 237 -9.95 13.14 -12.30
CA ALA A 237 -8.51 13.16 -12.48
C ALA A 237 -8.17 13.43 -13.94
N THR A 238 -7.04 14.08 -14.18
CA THR A 238 -6.54 14.40 -15.51
C THR A 238 -5.47 13.39 -15.91
N TYR A 239 -5.46 12.99 -17.17
CA TYR A 239 -4.37 12.19 -17.73
C TYR A 239 -3.88 12.85 -19.01
N THR A 240 -2.61 12.59 -19.38
CA THR A 240 -2.06 13.05 -20.65
C THR A 240 -1.78 11.91 -21.62
N TYR A 241 -1.78 12.22 -22.91
CA TYR A 241 -1.50 11.27 -23.99
C TYR A 241 -0.97 11.99 -25.23
N VAL A 242 -0.23 11.27 -26.07
CA VAL A 242 0.43 11.83 -27.26
C VAL A 242 -0.11 11.24 -28.57
N ASN A 243 -0.66 10.01 -28.55
CA ASN A 243 -1.02 9.27 -29.77
C ASN A 243 -2.47 8.77 -29.78
N ASN A 244 -3.08 8.80 -30.97
CA ASN A 244 -4.14 7.87 -31.36
C ASN A 244 -3.52 6.63 -32.03
N LYS A 245 -4.17 5.46 -31.93
CA LYS A 245 -3.71 4.18 -32.52
C LYS A 245 -3.36 4.27 -34.02
N THR A 246 -3.86 5.28 -34.73
CA THR A 246 -3.70 5.50 -36.18
C THR A 246 -2.64 6.54 -36.54
N GLU A 247 -2.11 7.31 -35.57
CA GLU A 247 -1.13 8.38 -35.80
C GLU A 247 0.30 7.88 -35.55
N THR A 248 0.99 7.47 -36.61
CA THR A 248 2.36 6.91 -36.55
C THR A 248 3.46 7.91 -36.91
N LYS A 249 3.11 9.08 -37.47
CA LYS A 249 4.08 10.11 -37.87
C LYS A 249 4.42 11.05 -36.71
N ARG A 250 5.70 11.10 -36.34
CA ARG A 250 6.24 11.94 -35.26
C ARG A 250 5.94 13.44 -35.42
N SER A 251 5.79 13.92 -36.66
CA SER A 251 5.47 15.33 -36.97
C SER A 251 4.09 15.79 -36.52
N ASN A 252 3.18 14.86 -36.22
CA ASN A 252 1.79 15.15 -35.88
C ASN A 252 1.48 14.90 -34.39
N GLN A 253 2.49 14.49 -33.61
CA GLN A 253 2.34 14.17 -32.21
C GLN A 253 2.24 15.44 -31.37
N ILE A 254 1.04 15.69 -30.83
CA ILE A 254 0.76 16.82 -29.94
C ILE A 254 0.31 16.23 -28.61
N GLN A 255 0.89 16.70 -27.50
CA GLN A 255 0.44 16.31 -26.17
C GLN A 255 -0.98 16.82 -25.93
N LYS A 256 -1.87 15.91 -25.58
CA LYS A 256 -3.27 16.16 -25.24
C LYS A 256 -3.53 15.71 -23.81
N PHE A 257 -4.64 16.16 -23.25
CA PHE A 257 -5.11 15.70 -21.95
C PHE A 257 -6.60 15.37 -22.00
N GLY A 258 -7.03 14.52 -21.08
CA GLY A 258 -8.43 14.20 -20.88
C GLY A 258 -8.75 14.08 -19.39
N ILE A 259 -10.05 13.99 -19.09
CA ILE A 259 -10.55 13.86 -17.73
C ILE A 259 -11.16 12.46 -17.59
N LEU A 260 -10.78 11.77 -16.52
CA LEU A 260 -11.34 10.48 -16.09
C LEU A 260 -12.00 10.67 -14.73
N LYS A 261 -12.98 9.84 -14.42
CA LYS A 261 -13.52 9.71 -13.07
C LYS A 261 -12.86 8.51 -12.39
N VAL A 262 -12.22 8.71 -11.25
CA VAL A 262 -11.72 7.59 -10.45
C VAL A 262 -12.91 6.80 -9.92
N VAL A 263 -12.93 5.49 -10.17
CA VAL A 263 -14.03 4.58 -9.81
C VAL A 263 -13.64 3.55 -8.77
N SER A 264 -12.35 3.36 -8.51
CA SER A 264 -11.86 2.50 -7.43
C SER A 264 -10.42 2.86 -7.07
N ASN A 265 -10.11 2.85 -5.78
CA ASN A 265 -8.76 3.03 -5.26
C ASN A 265 -8.00 1.72 -5.01
N ASP A 266 -8.67 0.57 -5.16
CA ASP A 266 -8.14 -0.76 -4.79
C ASP A 266 -8.30 -1.80 -5.93
N GLY A 267 -8.32 -1.34 -7.18
CA GLY A 267 -8.46 -2.20 -8.37
C GLY A 267 -9.89 -2.61 -8.70
N PHE A 268 -10.05 -3.66 -9.52
CA PHE A 268 -11.36 -4.23 -9.88
C PHE A 268 -11.81 -5.19 -8.78
N GLY A 269 -13.01 -4.99 -8.22
CA GLY A 269 -13.54 -5.79 -7.10
C GLY A 269 -13.50 -7.32 -7.30
N LEU A 270 -13.52 -8.02 -6.15
CA LEU A 270 -13.37 -9.47 -5.85
C LEU A 270 -11.95 -9.96 -5.53
N LYS A 271 -10.89 -9.26 -5.97
CA LYS A 271 -9.54 -9.37 -5.39
C LYS A 271 -9.03 -7.94 -5.19
N LYS A 272 -9.17 -7.42 -3.96
CA LYS A 272 -8.68 -6.08 -3.59
C LYS A 272 -7.18 -6.02 -3.84
N GLU A 273 -6.78 -5.37 -4.93
CA GLU A 273 -5.38 -5.12 -5.26
C GLU A 273 -5.09 -3.67 -4.85
N ASN A 274 -4.72 -3.47 -3.58
CA ASN A 274 -4.47 -2.14 -3.00
C ASN A 274 -3.44 -1.31 -3.76
N LYS A 275 -2.70 -1.90 -4.71
CA LYS A 275 -1.66 -1.31 -5.54
C LYS A 275 -2.16 -0.67 -6.84
N LYS A 276 -3.48 -0.71 -7.11
CA LYS A 276 -4.08 -0.23 -8.37
C LYS A 276 -5.18 0.79 -8.12
N ILE A 277 -5.19 1.85 -8.94
CA ILE A 277 -6.29 2.82 -9.02
C ILE A 277 -6.95 2.70 -10.39
N VAL A 278 -8.28 2.65 -10.42
CA VAL A 278 -9.06 2.48 -11.65
C VAL A 278 -9.81 3.78 -11.92
N ALA A 279 -9.71 4.27 -13.15
CA ALA A 279 -10.44 5.46 -13.59
C ALA A 279 -11.19 5.17 -14.89
N LYS A 280 -12.41 5.67 -14.97
CA LYS A 280 -13.34 5.45 -16.08
C LYS A 280 -13.44 6.68 -16.98
N ARG A 281 -13.55 6.42 -18.28
CA ARG A 281 -13.79 7.41 -19.33
C ARG A 281 -15.22 7.98 -19.27
N GLY A 282 -15.37 9.25 -19.62
CA GLY A 282 -16.68 9.88 -19.80
C GLY A 282 -17.29 9.62 -21.19
N PHE A 283 -18.55 10.05 -21.40
CA PHE A 283 -19.37 9.75 -22.59
C PHE A 283 -18.86 10.30 -23.95
N GLN A 284 -17.78 11.09 -24.00
CA GLN A 284 -17.22 11.70 -25.24
C GLN A 284 -15.78 11.24 -25.55
N PHE A 285 -15.45 9.97 -25.28
CA PHE A 285 -14.09 9.48 -25.41
C PHE A 285 -13.84 8.75 -26.74
N ASP A 286 -12.73 9.06 -27.42
CA ASP A 286 -12.28 8.34 -28.61
C ASP A 286 -11.56 7.04 -28.19
N ALA A 287 -12.16 5.90 -28.54
CA ALA A 287 -11.65 4.57 -28.21
C ALA A 287 -10.26 4.26 -28.80
N ASN A 288 -9.75 5.09 -29.72
CA ASN A 288 -8.43 4.96 -30.30
C ASN A 288 -7.32 5.69 -29.51
N GLN A 289 -7.65 6.40 -28.43
CA GLN A 289 -6.66 7.14 -27.62
C GLN A 289 -5.82 6.19 -26.75
N ILE A 290 -4.50 6.39 -26.76
CA ILE A 290 -3.55 5.61 -25.97
C ILE A 290 -3.18 6.39 -24.70
N VAL A 291 -3.77 5.99 -23.58
CA VAL A 291 -3.46 6.56 -22.26
C VAL A 291 -2.07 6.10 -21.81
N SER A 292 -1.13 7.05 -21.76
CA SER A 292 0.30 6.77 -21.50
C SER A 292 0.93 7.69 -20.46
N GLY A 293 0.33 8.84 -20.19
CA GLY A 293 0.80 9.79 -19.18
C GLY A 293 0.35 9.47 -17.76
N PRO A 294 0.82 10.27 -16.78
CA PRO A 294 0.41 10.14 -15.38
C PRO A 294 -1.08 10.47 -15.20
N LEU A 295 -1.68 9.84 -14.20
CA LEU A 295 -2.98 10.22 -13.65
C LEU A 295 -2.73 11.25 -12.53
N VAL A 296 -3.28 12.44 -12.72
CA VAL A 296 -3.00 13.62 -11.90
C VAL A 296 -4.29 14.16 -11.31
N MET A 297 -4.26 14.57 -10.05
CA MET A 297 -5.40 15.24 -9.39
C MET A 297 -4.90 16.43 -8.57
N LYS A 298 -5.80 17.37 -8.29
CA LYS A 298 -5.51 18.47 -7.37
C LYS A 298 -5.73 18.02 -5.93
N GLU A 299 -4.66 18.01 -5.12
CA GLU A 299 -4.66 17.69 -3.69
C GLU A 299 -4.12 18.89 -2.93
N ASN A 300 -4.86 19.39 -1.92
CA ASN A 300 -4.45 20.53 -1.08
C ASN A 300 -3.97 21.78 -1.85
N GLY A 301 -4.52 22.01 -3.06
CA GLY A 301 -4.14 23.14 -3.90
C GLY A 301 -3.07 22.83 -4.95
N ASN A 302 -2.36 21.70 -4.84
CA ASN A 302 -1.24 21.30 -5.69
C ASN A 302 -1.62 20.19 -6.68
N CYS A 303 -0.89 20.09 -7.79
CA CYS A 303 -1.04 18.99 -8.74
C CYS A 303 -0.24 17.78 -8.25
N THR A 304 -0.93 16.68 -7.97
CA THR A 304 -0.37 15.45 -7.40
C THR A 304 -0.49 14.29 -8.39
N VAL A 305 0.57 13.50 -8.54
CA VAL A 305 0.54 12.26 -9.33
C VAL A 305 -0.01 11.10 -8.50
N ILE A 306 -1.23 10.67 -8.79
CA ILE A 306 -1.94 9.64 -8.01
C ILE A 306 -1.85 8.26 -8.67
N GLY A 307 -1.54 8.21 -9.97
CA GLY A 307 -1.42 6.97 -10.71
C GLY A 307 -0.44 7.02 -11.88
N ILE A 308 0.20 5.88 -12.17
CA ILE A 308 1.09 5.70 -13.32
C ILE A 308 0.45 4.69 -14.26
N SER A 309 0.39 5.00 -15.56
CA SER A 309 -0.25 4.13 -16.55
C SER A 309 0.39 2.74 -16.53
N SER A 310 -0.43 1.71 -16.32
CA SER A 310 0.01 0.31 -16.36
C SER A 310 -0.60 -0.38 -17.59
N LYS A 311 0.23 -1.00 -18.42
CA LYS A 311 -0.17 -1.57 -19.73
C LYS A 311 -1.12 -2.78 -19.66
N LEU A 312 -1.67 -3.11 -18.48
CA LEU A 312 -2.62 -4.22 -18.33
C LEU A 312 -4.06 -3.72 -18.42
N ASN A 313 -4.63 -3.84 -19.61
CA ASN A 313 -6.08 -3.92 -19.75
C ASN A 313 -6.54 -5.23 -19.10
N VAL A 314 -7.46 -5.11 -18.15
CA VAL A 314 -8.36 -6.20 -17.80
C VAL A 314 -9.19 -6.51 -19.05
N SER A 315 -9.16 -7.78 -19.45
CA SER A 315 -9.92 -8.41 -20.54
C SER A 315 -9.68 -7.91 -21.97
N GLU A 316 -8.65 -8.46 -22.64
CA GLU A 316 -8.73 -8.81 -24.08
C GLU A 316 -9.53 -10.11 -24.27
N THR A 317 -10.66 -10.25 -23.57
CA THR A 317 -11.60 -11.35 -23.75
C THR A 317 -12.97 -10.74 -23.98
N ASN A 318 -13.39 -10.77 -25.24
CA ASN A 318 -14.72 -10.46 -25.77
C ASN A 318 -15.09 -8.96 -25.87
N SER A 319 -14.83 -8.40 -27.05
CA SER A 319 -15.74 -7.52 -27.81
C SER A 319 -16.46 -6.33 -27.15
N ASN A 320 -16.04 -5.85 -25.97
CA ASN A 320 -16.44 -4.56 -25.42
C ASN A 320 -15.21 -3.89 -24.84
N ILE A 321 -14.83 -2.75 -25.42
CA ILE A 321 -13.74 -1.91 -24.89
C ILE A 321 -14.16 -1.46 -23.51
N SER A 322 -13.52 -1.99 -22.47
CA SER A 322 -13.70 -1.51 -21.10
C SER A 322 -13.38 -0.01 -21.06
N ASP A 323 -14.34 0.80 -20.61
CA ASP A 323 -14.15 2.24 -20.37
C ASP A 323 -13.23 2.52 -19.17
N GLU A 324 -12.82 1.48 -18.45
CA GLU A 324 -12.06 1.52 -17.21
C GLU A 324 -10.58 1.26 -17.48
N ILE A 325 -9.75 2.15 -16.95
CA ILE A 325 -8.30 2.16 -17.13
C ILE A 325 -7.65 1.95 -15.78
N SER A 326 -6.72 0.99 -15.72
CA SER A 326 -5.96 0.67 -14.51
C SER A 326 -4.60 1.38 -14.49
N PHE A 327 -4.33 2.06 -13.39
CA PHE A 327 -3.06 2.72 -13.10
C PHE A 327 -2.43 2.08 -11.87
N THR A 328 -1.11 2.06 -11.80
CA THR A 328 -0.39 1.77 -10.55
C THR A 328 -0.59 2.94 -9.60
N ARG A 329 -1.06 2.65 -8.39
CA ARG A 329 -1.36 3.63 -7.35
C ARG A 329 -0.06 4.13 -6.72
N VAL A 330 0.21 5.43 -6.75
CA VAL A 330 1.53 5.99 -6.34
C VAL A 330 1.70 6.04 -4.81
N ASP A 331 0.63 6.31 -4.07
CA ASP A 331 0.69 6.43 -2.60
C ASP A 331 1.19 5.15 -1.89
N GLN A 332 1.00 3.97 -2.49
CA GLN A 332 1.47 2.68 -1.96
C GLN A 332 2.98 2.46 -2.11
N TYR A 333 3.68 3.38 -2.79
CA TYR A 333 5.11 3.25 -3.08
C TYR A 333 5.91 4.44 -2.57
N LEU A 334 5.36 5.31 -1.71
CA LEU A 334 6.07 6.51 -1.23
C LEU A 334 7.38 6.16 -0.54
N ASP A 335 7.36 5.23 0.42
CA ASP A 335 8.57 4.76 1.11
C ASP A 335 9.59 4.18 0.13
N TRP A 336 9.11 3.35 -0.82
CA TRP A 336 9.98 2.75 -1.84
C TRP A 336 10.58 3.81 -2.78
N ILE A 337 9.81 4.84 -3.16
CA ILE A 337 10.29 5.96 -3.98
C ILE A 337 11.37 6.72 -3.22
N GLU A 338 11.13 7.04 -1.95
CA GLU A 338 12.10 7.77 -1.10
C GLU A 338 13.40 6.97 -0.95
N GLU A 339 13.32 5.69 -0.57
CA GLU A 339 14.48 4.81 -0.50
C GLU A 339 15.21 4.68 -1.83
N SER A 340 14.48 4.61 -2.94
CA SER A 340 15.06 4.52 -4.29
C SER A 340 15.80 5.79 -4.67
N ILE A 341 15.26 6.96 -4.33
CA ILE A 341 15.92 8.25 -4.54
C ILE A 341 17.21 8.31 -3.71
N ILE A 342 17.17 7.94 -2.43
CA ILE A 342 18.35 7.92 -1.56
C ILE A 342 19.44 7.02 -2.16
N LYS A 343 19.11 5.77 -2.53
CA LYS A 343 20.05 4.82 -3.15
C LYS A 343 20.65 5.36 -4.45
N LEU A 344 19.87 6.07 -5.27
CA LEU A 344 20.33 6.66 -6.52
C LEU A 344 21.21 7.91 -6.31
N LEU A 345 21.10 8.60 -5.17
CA LEU A 345 21.94 9.74 -4.82
C LEU A 345 23.31 9.30 -4.26
N GLU A 346 23.38 8.11 -3.64
CA GLU A 346 24.61 7.52 -3.13
C GLU A 346 25.51 6.89 -4.21
N GLN A 347 24.98 6.70 -5.43
CA GLN A 347 25.68 6.21 -6.62
C GLN A 347 26.12 7.34 -7.54
#